data_AF-A0A2T1FKM1-F1
#
_entry.id   AF-A0A2T1FKM1-F1
#
_cell.length_a   1.000
_cell.length_b   1.000
_cell.length_c   1.000
_cell.angle_alpha   90.00
_cell.angle_beta   90.00
_cell.angle_gamma   90.00
#
_symmetry.space_group_name_H-M   'P 1'
#
loop_
_entity.id
_entity.type
_entity.pdbx_description
1 polymer ?
#
loop_
_entity_poly.entity_id
_entity_poly.type
_entity_poly.pdbx_seq_one_letter_code
_entity_poly.pdbx_strand_id
1 'polypeptide(L)'
;SPVFNVEFTPSPQETNRLVQDSYQIRRNLLIKFNGDNIDQTLLLTNLLKPRFPDMITVQTLTGNHQTPLGQDVSWPVGQIFTPFDAIGQWMKQEVYRELNELKRTILLWLNPLSNNFKS
;
A
#
# COMPACT_ATOMS: atom_id res chain seq x y z
N SER A 1 33.77 -7.18 -1.29
CA SER A 1 32.39 -7.50 -0.85
C SER A 1 31.54 -7.68 -2.09
N PRO A 2 30.89 -8.83 -2.33
CA PRO A 2 29.98 -8.94 -3.47
C PRO A 2 28.76 -8.06 -3.18
N VAL A 3 28.50 -7.12 -4.07
CA VAL A 3 27.28 -6.31 -4.07
C VAL A 3 26.15 -7.26 -4.46
N PHE A 4 25.21 -7.53 -3.57
CA PHE A 4 24.00 -8.27 -3.91
C PHE A 4 23.22 -7.42 -4.93
N ASN A 5 23.34 -7.74 -6.21
CA ASN A 5 22.56 -7.10 -7.27
C ASN A 5 21.16 -7.74 -7.23
N VAL A 6 20.24 -7.13 -6.48
CA VAL A 6 18.84 -7.56 -6.47
C VAL A 6 18.26 -7.27 -7.86
N GLU A 7 18.04 -8.32 -8.64
CA GLU A 7 17.40 -8.22 -9.94
C GLU A 7 15.88 -8.41 -9.74
N PHE A 8 15.11 -7.38 -10.07
CA PHE A 8 13.65 -7.41 -9.99
C PHE A 8 13.08 -8.03 -11.26
N THR A 9 12.19 -9.02 -11.10
CA THR A 9 11.46 -9.63 -12.21
C THR A 9 9.95 -9.56 -11.94
N PRO A 10 9.17 -8.81 -12.74
CA PRO A 10 9.60 -7.93 -13.83
C PRO A 10 10.42 -6.72 -13.34
N SER A 11 11.20 -6.11 -14.24
CA SER A 11 11.93 -4.87 -13.92
C SER A 11 10.96 -3.75 -13.54
N PRO A 12 11.41 -2.68 -12.86
CA PRO A 12 10.54 -1.54 -12.53
C PRO A 12 9.86 -0.92 -13.76
N GLN A 13 10.56 -0.84 -14.89
CA GLN A 13 10.04 -0.31 -16.14
C GLN A 13 8.98 -1.22 -16.74
N GLU A 14 9.20 -2.55 -16.71
CA GLU A 14 8.19 -3.52 -17.15
C GLU A 14 6.97 -3.52 -16.23
N THR A 15 7.16 -3.40 -14.92
CA THR A 15 6.08 -3.24 -13.95
C THR A 15 5.23 -2.02 -14.27
N ASN A 16 5.86 -0.88 -14.57
CA ASN A 16 5.14 0.34 -14.96
C ASN A 16 4.34 0.16 -16.24
N ARG A 17 4.87 -0.55 -17.24
CA ARG A 17 4.13 -0.89 -18.47
C ARG A 17 2.93 -1.80 -18.17
N LEU A 18 3.11 -2.82 -17.34
CA LEU A 18 2.00 -3.70 -16.93
C LEU A 18 0.91 -2.92 -16.20
N VAL A 19 1.28 -1.97 -15.34
CA VAL A 19 0.33 -1.06 -14.70
C VAL A 19 -0.40 -0.20 -15.74
N GLN A 20 0.36 0.39 -16.66
CA GLN A 20 -0.17 1.26 -17.71
C GLN A 20 -1.07 0.53 -18.71
N ASP A 21 -0.83 -0.74 -19.01
CA ASP A 21 -1.49 -1.42 -20.12
C ASP A 21 -2.55 -2.42 -19.62
N SER A 22 -2.27 -3.12 -18.53
CA SER A 22 -2.98 -4.34 -18.16
C SER A 22 -3.68 -4.27 -16.80
N TYR A 23 -3.33 -3.33 -15.92
CA TYR A 23 -3.97 -3.23 -14.61
C TYR A 23 -5.45 -2.86 -14.72
N GLN A 24 -6.32 -3.59 -14.00
CA GLN A 24 -7.79 -3.51 -14.13
C GLN A 24 -8.50 -3.01 -12.86
N ILE A 25 -7.79 -2.84 -11.74
CA ILE A 25 -8.40 -2.40 -10.49
C ILE A 25 -8.61 -0.89 -10.56
N ARG A 26 -9.88 -0.47 -10.58
CA ARG A 26 -10.24 0.92 -10.86
C ARG A 26 -10.05 1.82 -9.64
N ARG A 27 -10.49 1.33 -8.48
CA ARG A 27 -10.48 2.08 -7.22
C ARG A 27 -9.15 1.89 -6.52
N ASN A 28 -8.33 2.93 -6.48
CA ASN A 28 -6.98 2.88 -5.93
C ASN A 28 -6.80 3.86 -4.79
N LEU A 29 -6.11 3.41 -3.74
CA LEU A 29 -5.58 4.24 -2.66
C LEU A 29 -4.05 4.25 -2.80
N LEU A 30 -3.49 5.43 -3.06
CA LEU A 30 -2.05 5.65 -3.12
C LEU A 30 -1.61 6.36 -1.83
N ILE A 31 -0.70 5.74 -1.09
CA ILE A 31 -0.17 6.30 0.16
C ILE A 31 1.22 6.85 -0.10
N LYS A 32 1.43 8.11 0.28
CA LYS A 32 2.72 8.79 0.30
C LYS A 32 3.12 9.07 1.75
N PHE A 33 4.39 8.85 2.11
CA PHE A 33 4.91 9.30 3.40
C PHE A 33 5.80 10.55 3.23
N ASN A 34 5.73 11.48 4.18
CA ASN A 34 6.50 12.74 4.11
C ASN A 34 8.02 12.56 4.24
N GLY A 35 8.48 11.50 4.91
CA GLY A 35 9.91 11.18 5.10
C GLY A 35 10.46 10.20 4.07
N ASP A 36 9.85 10.12 2.88
CA ASP A 36 10.20 9.14 1.86
C ASP A 36 11.00 9.75 0.70
N ASN A 37 12.25 9.30 0.52
CA ASN A 37 13.12 9.68 -0.60
C ASN A 37 12.96 8.77 -1.83
N ILE A 38 12.19 7.68 -1.74
CA ILE A 38 11.95 6.70 -2.81
C ILE A 38 10.60 6.94 -3.51
N ASP A 39 9.75 7.82 -2.97
CA ASP A 39 8.35 8.05 -3.35
C ASP A 39 8.05 8.00 -4.87
N GLN A 40 7.37 6.94 -5.31
CA GLN A 40 6.90 6.74 -6.68
C GLN A 40 5.41 7.11 -6.87
N THR A 41 4.77 7.67 -5.85
CA THR A 41 3.32 7.97 -5.86
C THR A 41 2.95 8.89 -7.01
N LEU A 42 3.80 9.87 -7.34
CA LEU A 42 3.56 10.77 -8.47
C LEU A 42 3.54 10.02 -9.80
N LEU A 43 4.49 9.08 -10.00
CA LEU A 43 4.57 8.27 -11.22
C LEU A 43 3.32 7.38 -11.35
N LEU A 44 2.98 6.63 -10.30
CA LEU A 44 1.80 5.76 -10.31
C LEU A 44 0.50 6.55 -10.51
N THR A 45 0.39 7.74 -9.90
CA THR A 45 -0.75 8.63 -10.12
C THR A 45 -0.89 9.00 -11.60
N ASN A 46 0.23 9.31 -12.28
CA ASN A 46 0.23 9.65 -13.70
C ASN A 46 -0.10 8.46 -14.61
N LEU A 47 0.26 7.23 -14.21
CA LEU A 47 -0.09 6.01 -14.95
C LEU A 47 -1.56 5.62 -14.78
N LEU A 48 -2.11 5.79 -13.56
CA LEU A 48 -3.44 5.32 -13.22
C LEU A 48 -4.55 6.33 -13.56
N LYS A 49 -4.30 7.65 -13.43
CA LYS A 49 -5.32 8.69 -13.70
C LYS A 49 -5.94 8.60 -15.10
N PRO A 50 -5.18 8.39 -16.20
CA PRO A 50 -5.77 8.25 -17.53
C PRO A 50 -6.65 7.01 -17.69
N ARG A 51 -6.37 5.95 -16.94
CA ARG A 51 -7.14 4.68 -16.99
C ARG A 51 -8.39 4.73 -16.11
N PHE A 52 -8.28 5.36 -14.95
CA PHE A 52 -9.32 5.37 -13.91
C PHE A 52 -9.57 6.80 -13.39
N PRO A 53 -10.18 7.68 -14.20
CA PRO A 53 -10.52 9.02 -13.77
C PRO A 53 -11.43 8.96 -12.53
N ASP A 54 -11.21 9.89 -11.60
CA ASP A 54 -11.95 10.05 -10.34
C ASP A 54 -11.95 8.85 -9.38
N MET A 55 -11.18 7.80 -9.68
CA MET A 55 -11.11 6.56 -8.88
C MET A 55 -9.77 6.38 -8.17
N ILE A 56 -8.95 7.43 -8.14
CA ILE A 56 -7.65 7.46 -7.47
C ILE A 56 -7.73 8.39 -6.26
N THR A 57 -7.49 7.85 -5.07
CA THR A 57 -7.34 8.60 -3.82
C THR A 57 -5.87 8.64 -3.44
N VAL A 58 -5.29 9.82 -3.27
CA VAL A 58 -3.91 9.97 -2.78
C VAL A 58 -3.95 10.49 -1.35
N GLN A 59 -3.30 9.79 -0.42
CA GLN A 59 -3.22 10.18 0.99
C GLN A 59 -1.76 10.35 1.39
N THR A 60 -1.45 11.48 2.01
CA THR A 60 -0.12 11.74 2.55
C THR A 60 -0.14 11.54 4.06
N LEU A 61 0.73 10.66 4.55
CA LEU A 61 0.86 10.32 5.96
C LEU A 61 2.24 10.75 6.48
N THR A 62 2.32 10.96 7.80
CA THR A 62 3.61 11.21 8.47
C THR A 62 4.31 9.87 8.71
N GLY A 63 5.62 9.81 8.52
CA GLY A 63 6.44 8.59 8.67
C GLY A 63 7.53 8.47 7.59
N ASN A 64 8.25 7.35 7.57
CA ASN A 64 9.26 7.02 6.56
C ASN A 64 9.01 5.63 5.91
N HIS A 65 9.66 5.36 4.79
CA HIS A 65 9.53 4.11 4.01
C HIS A 65 10.31 2.92 4.59
N GLN A 66 11.04 3.12 5.69
CA GLN A 66 11.94 2.12 6.29
C GLN A 66 11.28 1.24 7.35
N THR A 67 9.96 1.33 7.53
CA THR A 67 9.22 0.30 8.26
C THR A 67 8.78 -0.85 7.35
N PRO A 68 9.74 -1.67 6.83
CA PRO A 68 9.41 -3.06 6.55
C PRO A 68 10.47 -4.01 7.12
N LEU A 69 10.00 -5.17 7.60
CA LEU A 69 10.76 -6.37 8.00
C LEU A 69 11.16 -6.48 9.49
N GLY A 70 10.16 -6.58 10.38
CA GLY A 70 10.31 -7.20 11.70
C GLY A 70 9.73 -8.62 11.68
N GLN A 71 10.53 -9.63 12.01
CA GLN A 71 10.19 -11.05 11.87
C GLN A 71 9.08 -11.56 12.83
N ASP A 72 8.38 -12.58 12.31
CA ASP A 72 7.58 -13.65 12.94
C ASP A 72 6.55 -13.31 14.03
N VAL A 73 5.27 -13.34 13.65
CA VAL A 73 4.18 -13.74 14.57
C VAL A 73 3.13 -14.55 13.81
N SER A 74 2.90 -15.80 14.21
CA SER A 74 1.85 -16.63 13.62
C SER A 74 0.46 -16.03 13.87
N TRP A 75 -0.30 -15.87 12.80
CA TRP A 75 -1.75 -15.66 12.81
C TRP A 75 -2.38 -16.86 12.10
N PRO A 76 -3.44 -17.49 12.65
CA PRO A 76 -4.10 -18.59 11.99
C PRO A 76 -4.83 -18.05 10.75
N VAL A 77 -4.23 -18.23 9.58
CA VAL A 77 -4.89 -18.01 8.30
C VAL A 77 -6.00 -19.06 8.16
N GLY A 78 -7.24 -18.61 7.94
CA GLY A 78 -8.28 -19.51 7.43
C GLY A 78 -7.88 -20.06 6.07
N GLN A 79 -8.58 -21.09 5.58
CA GLN A 79 -8.22 -21.86 4.36
C GLN A 79 -8.07 -21.06 3.05
N ILE A 80 -8.29 -19.73 3.05
CA ILE A 80 -8.15 -18.83 1.90
C ILE A 80 -7.33 -17.61 2.34
N PHE A 81 -6.14 -17.43 1.75
CA PHE A 81 -5.28 -16.27 1.99
C PHE A 81 -5.75 -15.09 1.14
N THR A 82 -6.21 -14.01 1.77
CA THR A 82 -6.65 -12.80 1.09
C THR A 82 -5.61 -11.67 1.21
N PRO A 83 -5.58 -10.68 0.29
CA PRO A 83 -4.74 -9.50 0.43
C PRO A 83 -4.98 -8.73 1.74
N PHE A 84 -6.19 -8.83 2.31
CA PHE A 84 -6.52 -8.25 3.62
C PHE A 84 -5.77 -8.95 4.77
N ASP A 85 -5.52 -10.26 4.67
CA ASP A 85 -4.77 -11.02 5.67
C ASP A 85 -3.29 -10.62 5.68
N ALA A 86 -2.71 -10.33 4.51
CA ALA A 86 -1.35 -9.82 4.39
C ALA A 86 -1.20 -8.44 5.07
N ILE A 87 -2.18 -7.55 4.87
CA ILE A 87 -2.22 -6.25 5.55
C ILE A 87 -2.38 -6.46 7.07
N GLY A 88 -3.31 -7.32 7.50
CA GLY A 88 -3.54 -7.60 8.92
C GLY A 88 -2.32 -8.17 9.65
N GLN A 89 -1.59 -9.09 9.02
CA GLN A 89 -0.35 -9.66 9.56
C GLN A 89 0.74 -8.60 9.70
N TRP A 90 0.92 -7.78 8.67
CA TRP A 90 1.89 -6.68 8.68
C TRP A 90 1.61 -5.65 9.79
N MET A 91 0.34 -5.33 10.04
CA MET A 91 -0.04 -4.33 11.05
C MET A 91 0.13 -4.82 12.50
N LYS A 92 0.11 -6.12 12.74
CA LYS A 92 0.26 -6.68 14.09
C LYS A 92 1.69 -6.53 14.62
N GLN A 93 2.67 -6.44 13.72
CA GLN A 93 4.09 -6.47 14.06
C GLN A 93 4.63 -5.12 14.58
N GLU A 94 3.89 -4.04 14.39
CA GLU A 94 4.42 -2.68 14.57
C GLU A 94 3.42 -1.83 15.35
N VAL A 95 3.76 -1.47 16.59
CA VAL A 95 2.90 -0.64 17.46
C VAL A 95 3.50 0.75 17.56
N TYR A 96 3.21 1.60 16.58
CA TYR A 96 3.46 3.05 16.63
C TYR A 96 2.22 3.84 16.24
N ARG A 97 2.15 5.09 16.70
CA ARG A 97 1.09 6.08 16.38
C ARG A 97 0.84 6.21 14.87
N GLU A 98 1.88 6.09 14.06
CA GLU A 98 1.82 6.32 12.60
C GLU A 98 1.04 5.21 11.87
N LEU A 99 1.11 3.96 12.34
CA LEU A 99 0.33 2.88 11.75
C LEU A 99 -1.16 2.94 12.09
N ASN A 100 -1.53 3.58 13.20
CA ASN A 100 -2.94 3.81 13.50
C ASN A 100 -3.59 4.76 12.48
N GLU A 101 -2.86 5.78 12.03
CA GLU A 101 -3.35 6.70 11.00
C GLU A 101 -3.45 6.02 9.63
N LEU A 102 -2.49 5.17 9.29
CA LEU A 102 -2.58 4.35 8.09
C LEU A 102 -3.73 3.34 8.16
N LYS A 103 -3.89 2.65 9.29
CA LYS A 103 -5.03 1.74 9.56
C LYS A 103 -6.34 2.44 9.28
N ARG A 104 -6.51 3.60 9.91
CA ARG A 104 -7.72 4.40 9.81
C ARG A 104 -7.96 4.83 8.37
N THR A 105 -6.92 5.27 7.68
CA THR A 105 -6.99 5.67 6.26
C THR A 105 -7.45 4.51 5.37
N ILE A 106 -6.85 3.33 5.53
CA ILE A 106 -7.24 2.13 4.78
C ILE A 106 -8.68 1.73 5.10
N LEU A 107 -9.07 1.69 6.38
CA LEU A 107 -10.42 1.28 6.79
C LEU A 107 -11.50 2.26 6.30
N LEU A 108 -11.27 3.57 6.43
CA LEU A 108 -12.18 4.60 5.90
C LEU A 108 -12.26 4.53 4.39
N TRP A 109 -11.14 4.28 3.71
CA TRP A 109 -11.18 4.10 2.27
C TRP A 109 -11.95 2.83 1.90
N LEU A 110 -11.69 1.67 2.51
CA LEU A 110 -12.43 0.44 2.21
C LEU A 110 -13.93 0.56 2.51
N ASN A 111 -14.30 1.21 3.61
CA ASN A 111 -15.67 1.40 4.02
C ASN A 111 -15.90 2.85 4.51
N PRO A 112 -16.21 3.79 3.59
CA PRO A 112 -16.38 5.20 3.94
C PRO A 112 -17.60 5.47 4.84
N LEU A 113 -18.53 4.52 4.93
CA LEU A 113 -19.74 4.63 5.76
C LEU A 113 -19.55 4.07 7.18
N SER A 114 -18.41 3.43 7.46
CA SER A 114 -18.13 2.81 8.77
C SER A 114 -18.04 3.82 9.93
N ASN A 115 -17.92 5.12 9.64
CA ASN A 115 -17.76 6.17 10.65
C ASN A 115 -19.08 6.66 11.28
N ASN A 116 -20.24 6.06 10.95
CA ASN A 116 -21.58 6.54 11.35
C ASN A 116 -22.27 5.78 12.50
N PHE A 117 -21.57 4.94 13.28
CA PHE A 117 -22.13 4.32 14.48
C PHE A 117 -21.43 4.78 15.77
N LYS A 118 -21.63 6.04 16.10
CA LYS A 118 -21.69 6.53 17.49
C LYS A 118 -22.78 7.60 17.56
N SER A 119 -24.01 7.15 17.79
CA SER A 119 -25.06 7.96 18.42
C SER A 119 -24.98 7.75 19.93
#